data_AF-A0A4Q3YHX8-F1
#
_entry.id   AF-A0A4Q3YHX8-F1
#
_cell.length_a   1.000
_cell.length_b   1.000
_cell.length_c   1.000
_cell.angle_alpha   90.00
_cell.angle_beta   90.00
_cell.angle_gamma   90.00
#
_symmetry.space_group_name_H-M   'P 1'
#
loop_
_entity.id
_entity.type
_entity.pdbx_description
1 polymer ?
#
loop_
_entity_poly.entity_id
_entity_poly.type
_entity_poly.pdbx_seq_one_letter_code
_entity_poly.pdbx_strand_id
1 'polypeptide(L)'
;MNLRTPSFCLDLTARRVVDNEDWVRVWADATVGVFSGGVETYLQLEDLRRFKDQIAVMHAKVGTPCEAVLFCIEPGIHLDLTSDRLGSIAGRCKLEDELSGAELSGAFTIDQSYLPELANSIRELIDALHQPNAVQPFIAADASGAR
;
A
#
# COMPACT_ATOMS: atom_id res chain seq x y z
N MET A 1 0.49 -5.68 -3.91
CA MET A 1 1.13 -5.49 -2.58
C MET A 1 0.09 -5.81 -1.56
N ASN A 2 0.47 -6.55 -0.53
CA ASN A 2 -0.40 -6.97 0.54
C ASN A 2 0.31 -6.77 1.88
N LEU A 3 -0.40 -6.16 2.84
CA LEU A 3 0.02 -6.05 4.23
C LEU A 3 -1.16 -6.43 5.11
N ARG A 4 -1.09 -7.57 5.79
CA ARG A 4 -2.16 -8.07 6.65
C ARG A 4 -1.67 -8.30 8.05
N THR A 5 -2.44 -7.83 9.00
CA THR A 5 -2.29 -8.05 10.45
C THR A 5 -3.68 -8.35 11.02
N PRO A 6 -3.80 -8.80 12.28
CA PRO A 6 -5.10 -9.03 12.88
C PRO A 6 -6.02 -7.80 12.93
N SER A 7 -5.46 -6.59 12.95
CA SER A 7 -6.22 -5.34 13.12
C SER A 7 -6.15 -4.40 11.91
N PHE A 8 -5.33 -4.74 10.90
CA PHE A 8 -5.08 -3.90 9.74
C PHE A 8 -4.88 -4.75 8.49
N CYS A 9 -5.52 -4.36 7.39
CA CYS A 9 -5.23 -4.91 6.07
C CYS A 9 -5.07 -3.75 5.08
N LEU A 10 -4.09 -3.86 4.18
CA LEU A 10 -3.92 -3.00 3.02
C LEU A 10 -3.59 -3.86 1.80
N ASP A 11 -4.34 -3.64 0.73
CA ASP A 11 -4.18 -4.27 -0.57
C ASP A 11 -4.00 -3.21 -1.64
N LEU A 12 -2.89 -3.27 -2.39
CA LEU A 12 -2.70 -2.48 -3.60
C LEU A 12 -2.74 -3.39 -4.82
N THR A 13 -3.66 -3.09 -5.74
CA THR A 13 -3.88 -3.85 -6.97
C THR A 13 -3.71 -2.96 -8.20
N ALA A 14 -3.02 -3.45 -9.23
CA ALA A 14 -2.81 -2.72 -10.48
C ALA A 14 -4.15 -2.45 -11.20
N ARG A 15 -4.39 -1.17 -11.55
CA ARG A 15 -5.53 -0.70 -12.36
C ARG A 15 -5.13 -0.16 -13.72
N ARG A 16 -3.88 0.27 -13.87
CA ARG A 16 -3.29 0.66 -15.15
C ARG A 16 -1.81 0.33 -15.11
N VAL A 17 -1.31 -0.23 -16.21
CA VAL A 17 0.13 -0.41 -16.40
C VAL A 17 0.87 0.92 -16.36
N VAL A 18 2.16 0.85 -16.10
CA VAL A 18 3.07 1.99 -16.19
C VAL A 18 2.96 2.66 -17.56
N ASP A 19 2.88 3.99 -17.58
CA ASP A 19 2.92 4.78 -18.81
C ASP A 19 4.35 5.26 -19.14
N ASN A 20 4.47 6.15 -20.12
CA ASN A 20 5.75 6.67 -20.58
C ASN A 20 6.41 7.67 -19.61
N GLU A 21 5.69 8.10 -18.57
CA GLU A 21 6.15 9.01 -17.53
C GLU A 21 6.28 8.30 -16.17
N ASP A 22 6.33 6.97 -16.18
CA ASP A 22 6.42 6.10 -15.01
C ASP A 22 5.22 6.22 -14.04
N TRP A 23 4.10 6.81 -14.47
CA TRP A 23 2.89 6.85 -13.67
C TRP A 23 2.18 5.50 -13.69
N VAL A 24 1.71 5.08 -12.52
CA VAL A 24 0.90 3.89 -12.33
C VAL A 24 -0.40 4.24 -11.64
N ARG A 25 -1.45 3.47 -11.95
CA ARG A 25 -2.75 3.57 -11.27
C ARG A 25 -3.00 2.29 -10.50
N VAL A 26 -3.32 2.42 -9.22
CA VAL A 26 -3.63 1.29 -8.34
C VAL A 26 -4.93 1.53 -7.60
N TRP A 27 -5.62 0.46 -7.27
CA TRP A 27 -6.67 0.46 -6.27
C TRP A 27 -6.06 0.12 -4.92
N ALA A 28 -6.21 1.02 -3.95
CA ALA A 28 -5.83 0.82 -2.57
C ALA A 28 -7.07 0.49 -1.75
N ASP A 29 -7.14 -0.72 -1.21
CA ASP A 29 -8.20 -1.17 -0.31
C ASP A 29 -7.61 -1.35 1.09
N ALA A 30 -8.22 -0.72 2.10
CA ALA A 30 -7.78 -0.87 3.48
C ALA A 30 -8.93 -1.22 4.42
N THR A 31 -8.58 -2.00 5.44
CA THR A 31 -9.44 -2.29 6.59
C THR A 31 -8.68 -1.93 7.87
N VAL A 32 -9.30 -1.12 8.72
CA VAL A 32 -8.77 -0.68 10.02
C VAL A 32 -9.83 -1.00 11.09
N GLY A 33 -9.61 -2.06 11.86
CA GLY A 33 -10.61 -2.54 12.82
C GLY A 33 -11.94 -2.89 12.13
N VAL A 34 -13.00 -2.13 12.42
CA VAL A 34 -14.35 -2.33 11.83
C VAL A 34 -14.61 -1.45 10.60
N PHE A 35 -13.70 -0.54 10.27
CA PHE A 35 -13.83 0.37 9.14
C PHE A 35 -13.10 -0.20 7.93
N SER A 36 -13.68 -0.05 6.75
CA SER A 36 -13.06 -0.42 5.49
C SER A 36 -13.37 0.62 4.42
N GLY A 37 -12.50 0.72 3.42
CA GLY A 37 -12.65 1.66 2.33
C GLY A 37 -11.58 1.42 1.28
N GLY A 38 -11.89 1.83 0.06
CA GLY A 38 -10.94 1.75 -1.03
C GLY A 38 -10.96 3.02 -1.88
N VAL A 39 -9.80 3.35 -2.42
CA VAL A 39 -9.58 4.52 -3.26
C VAL A 39 -8.71 4.14 -4.44
N GLU A 40 -8.96 4.76 -5.59
CA GLU A 40 -8.06 4.69 -6.72
C GLU A 40 -7.01 5.79 -6.60
N THR A 41 -5.72 5.44 -6.66
CA THR A 41 -4.61 6.37 -6.45
C THR A 41 -3.56 6.26 -7.55
N TYR A 42 -2.92 7.39 -7.84
CA TYR A 42 -1.80 7.51 -8.75
C TYR A 42 -0.49 7.54 -7.96
N LEU A 43 0.47 6.73 -8.41
CA LEU A 43 1.81 6.68 -7.83
C LEU A 43 2.83 6.81 -8.94
N GLN A 44 4.00 7.34 -8.62
CA GLN A 44 5.17 7.10 -9.45
C GLN A 44 5.66 5.67 -9.21
N LEU A 45 6.04 4.96 -10.27
CA LEU A 45 6.64 3.63 -10.15
C LEU A 45 7.88 3.65 -9.24
N GLU A 46 8.61 4.76 -9.23
CA GLU A 46 9.76 4.97 -8.37
C GLU A 46 9.40 5.04 -6.88
N ASP A 47 8.21 5.51 -6.51
CA ASP A 47 7.76 5.49 -5.11
C ASP A 47 7.60 4.05 -4.60
N LEU A 48 7.07 3.16 -5.45
CA LEU A 48 6.96 1.73 -5.13
C LEU A 48 8.33 1.05 -5.04
N ARG A 49 9.26 1.37 -5.96
CA ARG A 49 10.63 0.85 -5.95
C ARG A 49 11.39 1.30 -4.71
N ARG A 50 11.36 2.60 -4.41
CA ARG A 50 11.96 3.18 -3.20
C ARG A 50 11.40 2.54 -1.94
N PHE A 51 10.07 2.41 -1.85
CA PHE A 51 9.44 1.78 -0.69
C PHE A 51 9.89 0.33 -0.52
N LYS A 52 9.89 -0.48 -1.60
CA LYS A 52 10.40 -1.87 -1.57
C LYS A 52 11.84 -1.93 -1.06
N ASP A 53 12.72 -1.06 -1.54
CA ASP A 53 14.12 -1.03 -1.15
C ASP A 53 14.28 -0.60 0.32
N GLN A 54 13.46 0.33 0.81
CA GLN A 54 13.39 0.67 2.23
C GLN A 54 12.95 -0.51 3.11
N ILE A 55 11.94 -1.28 2.67
CA ILE A 55 11.53 -2.53 3.36
C ILE A 55 12.70 -3.53 3.42
N ALA A 56 13.41 -3.71 2.31
CA ALA A 56 14.57 -4.61 2.26
C ALA A 56 15.69 -4.15 3.20
N VAL A 57 15.96 -2.85 3.28
CA VAL A 57 16.94 -2.28 4.23
C VAL A 57 16.50 -2.49 5.67
N MET A 58 15.22 -2.24 5.98
CA MET A 58 14.65 -2.43 7.32
C MET A 58 14.81 -3.89 7.78
N HIS A 59 14.59 -4.85 6.88
CA HIS A 59 14.79 -6.27 7.16
C HIS A 59 16.28 -6.65 7.29
N ALA A 60 17.16 -6.08 6.47
CA ALA A 60 18.60 -6.36 6.55
C ALA A 60 19.25 -5.76 7.81
N LYS A 61 18.66 -4.73 8.40
CA LYS A 61 19.20 -3.96 9.53
C LYS A 61 18.35 -4.09 10.80
N VAL A 62 17.78 -5.26 11.08
CA VAL A 62 17.06 -5.51 12.34
C VAL A 62 17.92 -5.11 13.54
N GLY A 63 17.33 -4.36 14.46
CA GLY A 63 18.02 -3.76 15.61
C GLY A 63 18.55 -2.34 15.37
N THR A 64 18.50 -1.84 14.13
CA THR A 64 18.77 -0.45 13.78
C THR A 64 17.46 0.25 13.43
N PRO A 65 17.12 1.38 14.06
CA PRO A 65 15.94 2.15 13.70
C PRO A 65 15.99 2.57 12.22
N CYS A 66 14.94 2.25 11.49
CA CYS A 66 14.78 2.53 10.07
C CYS A 66 13.35 3.01 9.81
N GLU A 67 13.17 3.73 8.72
CA GLU A 67 11.88 4.24 8.26
C GLU A 67 11.65 3.81 6.80
N ALA A 68 10.41 3.47 6.47
CA ALA A 68 9.97 3.20 5.11
C ALA A 68 8.64 3.92 4.87
N VAL A 69 8.56 4.67 3.77
CA VAL A 69 7.40 5.52 3.46
C VAL A 69 6.97 5.32 2.02
N LEU A 70 5.72 4.91 1.85
CA LEU A 70 5.00 4.96 0.59
C LEU A 70 4.03 6.14 0.65
N PHE A 71 4.16 7.06 -0.31
CA PHE A 71 3.38 8.29 -0.35
C PHE A 71 3.14 8.69 -1.79
N CYS A 72 1.93 9.17 -2.09
CA CYS A 72 1.59 9.87 -3.32
C CYS A 72 1.47 11.37 -3.07
N ILE A 73 1.85 12.19 -4.07
CA ILE A 73 1.77 13.66 -4.00
C ILE A 73 0.31 14.15 -3.90
N GLU A 74 -0.61 13.46 -4.57
CA GLU A 74 -2.05 13.73 -4.55
C GLU A 74 -2.73 13.03 -3.36
N PRO A 75 -3.96 13.40 -2.97
CA PRO A 75 -4.76 12.58 -2.07
C PRO A 75 -4.84 11.13 -2.58
N GLY A 76 -4.62 10.17 -1.69
CA GLY A 76 -4.52 8.77 -2.08
C GLY A 76 -4.01 7.92 -0.93
N ILE A 77 -2.81 7.38 -1.04
CA ILE A 77 -2.18 6.55 -0.01
C ILE A 77 -0.99 7.25 0.68
N HIS A 78 -0.97 7.15 2.00
CA HIS A 78 0.21 7.36 2.82
C HIS A 78 0.38 6.16 3.77
N LEU A 79 1.50 5.45 3.65
CA LEU A 79 1.89 4.37 4.54
C LEU A 79 3.30 4.64 5.08
N ASP A 80 3.40 4.74 6.41
CA ASP A 80 4.63 4.98 7.15
C ASP A 80 4.91 3.77 8.05
N LEU A 81 6.12 3.25 8.00
CA LEU A 81 6.61 2.18 8.86
C LEU A 81 7.89 2.63 9.54
N THR A 82 7.95 2.52 10.88
CA THR A 82 9.13 2.83 11.68
C THR A 82 9.53 1.62 12.51
N SER A 83 10.76 1.14 12.33
CA SER A 83 11.32 0.05 13.15
C SER A 83 12.06 0.56 14.39
N ASP A 84 11.99 -0.19 15.49
CA ASP A 84 12.77 0.06 16.70
C ASP A 84 14.02 -0.84 16.80
N ARG A 85 14.74 -0.73 17.92
CA ARG A 85 15.95 -1.54 18.19
C ARG A 85 15.65 -2.99 18.57
N LEU A 86 14.39 -3.33 18.85
CA LEU A 86 13.96 -4.67 19.24
C LEU A 86 13.33 -5.45 18.08
N GLY A 87 13.19 -4.81 16.90
CA GLY A 87 12.57 -5.41 15.72
C GLY A 87 11.06 -5.19 15.64
N SER A 88 10.48 -4.46 16.60
CA SER A 88 9.08 -4.02 16.51
C SER A 88 8.96 -2.92 15.45
N ILE A 89 7.84 -2.92 14.73
CA ILE A 89 7.58 -1.99 13.64
C ILE A 89 6.22 -1.37 13.87
N ALA A 90 6.22 -0.06 14.11
CA ALA A 90 5.00 0.74 14.17
C ALA A 90 4.62 1.18 12.76
N GLY A 91 3.38 0.93 12.37
CA GLY A 91 2.83 1.31 11.08
C GLY A 91 1.67 2.30 11.22
N ARG A 92 1.61 3.26 10.29
CA ARG A 92 0.50 4.20 10.14
C ARG A 92 0.08 4.24 8.69
N CYS A 93 -1.22 4.12 8.44
CA CYS A 93 -1.79 4.22 7.11
C CYS A 93 -2.86 5.29 7.09
N LYS A 94 -2.92 6.04 5.99
CA LYS A 94 -4.00 6.94 5.65
C LYS A 94 -4.37 6.73 4.19
N LEU A 95 -5.66 6.52 3.93
CA LEU A 95 -6.27 6.61 2.62
C LEU A 95 -7.14 7.87 2.57
N GLU A 96 -7.02 8.63 1.48
CA GLU A 96 -7.78 9.85 1.24
C GLU A 96 -8.37 9.82 -0.17
N ASP A 97 -9.68 9.95 -0.28
CA ASP A 97 -10.39 10.03 -1.55
C ASP A 97 -10.50 11.49 -2.00
N GLU A 98 -9.87 11.83 -3.13
CA GLU A 98 -9.81 13.21 -3.65
C GLU A 98 -11.21 13.80 -3.93
N LEU A 99 -12.15 12.97 -4.40
CA LEU A 99 -13.46 13.44 -4.85
C LEU A 99 -14.41 13.76 -3.69
N SER A 100 -14.43 12.90 -2.67
CA SER A 100 -15.31 13.01 -1.52
C SER A 100 -14.67 13.72 -0.32
N GLY A 101 -13.33 13.78 -0.29
CA GLY A 101 -12.56 14.20 0.89
C GLY A 101 -12.66 13.23 2.06
N ALA A 102 -13.21 12.02 1.85
CA ALA A 102 -13.30 11.00 2.87
C ALA A 102 -11.90 10.47 3.22
N GLU A 103 -11.67 10.25 4.52
CA GLU A 103 -10.40 9.72 5.03
C GLU A 103 -10.64 8.42 5.81
N LEU A 104 -9.79 7.43 5.57
CA LEU A 104 -9.64 6.24 6.41
C LEU A 104 -8.20 6.16 6.90
N SER A 105 -8.00 6.31 8.22
CA SER A 105 -6.67 6.23 8.82
C SER A 105 -6.62 5.23 9.97
N GLY A 106 -5.42 4.67 10.19
CA GLY A 106 -5.20 3.61 11.17
C GLY A 106 -3.74 3.46 11.55
N ALA A 107 -3.52 2.93 12.75
CA ALA A 107 -2.20 2.54 13.24
C ALA A 107 -2.20 1.05 13.58
N PHE A 108 -1.05 0.41 13.42
CA PHE A 108 -0.85 -1.01 13.70
C PHE A 108 0.59 -1.27 14.13
N THR A 109 0.81 -2.45 14.69
CA THR A 109 2.15 -2.92 15.06
C THR A 109 2.36 -4.29 14.45
N ILE A 110 3.53 -4.48 13.84
CA ILE A 110 4.04 -5.77 13.37
C ILE A 110 5.46 -5.97 13.90
N ASP A 111 6.04 -7.13 13.61
CA ASP A 111 7.45 -7.39 13.83
C ASP A 111 8.17 -7.62 12.49
N GLN A 112 9.50 -7.75 12.55
CA GLN A 112 10.34 -7.89 11.36
C GLN A 112 10.03 -9.12 10.48
N SER A 113 9.31 -10.13 10.98
CA SER A 113 8.98 -11.33 10.20
C SER A 113 8.02 -11.05 9.04
N TYR A 114 7.30 -9.93 9.08
CA TYR A 114 6.38 -9.50 8.02
C TYR A 114 7.09 -8.86 6.82
N LEU A 115 8.31 -8.35 6.99
CA LEU A 115 9.00 -7.56 5.97
C LEU A 115 9.35 -8.35 4.69
N PRO A 116 9.79 -9.63 4.73
CA PRO A 116 10.07 -10.39 3.52
C PRO A 116 8.83 -10.59 2.64
N GLU A 117 7.69 -10.94 3.25
CA GLU A 117 6.43 -11.12 2.52
C GLU A 117 5.95 -9.79 1.93
N LEU A 118 6.03 -8.71 2.71
CA LEU A 118 5.70 -7.37 2.24
C LEU A 118 6.56 -6.97 1.02
N ALA A 119 7.88 -7.11 1.11
CA ALA A 119 8.81 -6.81 0.01
C ALA A 119 8.50 -7.62 -1.26
N ASN A 120 8.21 -8.92 -1.10
CA ASN A 120 7.83 -9.78 -2.21
C ASN A 120 6.51 -9.32 -2.86
N SER A 121 5.50 -8.97 -2.06
CA SER A 121 4.21 -8.50 -2.58
C SER A 121 4.30 -7.14 -3.29
N ILE A 122 5.26 -6.29 -2.91
CA ILE A 122 5.54 -5.02 -3.62
C ILE A 122 6.22 -5.31 -4.95
N ARG A 123 7.19 -6.24 -4.98
CA ARG A 123 7.80 -6.70 -6.25
C ARG A 123 6.75 -7.26 -7.19
N GLU A 124 5.85 -8.11 -6.71
CA GLU A 124 4.77 -8.69 -7.53
C GLU A 124 3.84 -7.61 -8.10
N LEU A 125 3.52 -6.56 -7.32
CA LEU A 125 2.77 -5.42 -7.83
C LEU A 125 3.53 -4.68 -8.93
N ILE A 126 4.82 -4.40 -8.71
CA ILE A 126 5.68 -3.76 -9.70
C ILE A 126 5.71 -4.59 -10.99
N ASP A 127 5.86 -5.91 -10.90
CA ASP A 127 5.86 -6.81 -12.06
C ASP A 127 4.51 -6.78 -12.79
N ALA A 128 3.39 -6.81 -12.06
CA ALA A 128 2.05 -6.70 -12.62
C ALA A 128 1.82 -5.35 -13.34
N LEU A 129 2.40 -4.26 -12.84
CA LEU A 129 2.31 -2.93 -13.46
C LEU A 129 3.06 -2.83 -14.79
N HIS A 130 3.93 -3.78 -15.13
CA HIS A 130 4.56 -3.87 -16.45
C HIS A 130 3.81 -4.81 -17.41
N GLN A 131 2.79 -5.54 -16.93
CA GLN A 131 2.10 -6.56 -17.71
C GLN A 131 0.67 -6.13 -18.03
N PRO A 132 0.31 -5.88 -19.31
CA PRO A 132 -1.03 -5.47 -19.71
C PRO A 132 -2.14 -6.43 -19.26
N ASN A 133 -1.83 -7.73 -19.17
CA ASN A 133 -2.79 -8.78 -18.83
C ASN A 133 -3.00 -8.95 -17.32
N ALA A 134 -2.20 -8.30 -16.47
CA ALA A 134 -2.29 -8.41 -15.01
C ALA A 134 -3.18 -7.32 -14.38
N VAL A 135 -3.65 -6.37 -15.19
CA VAL A 135 -4.54 -5.30 -14.74
C VAL A 135 -5.95 -5.83 -14.58
N GLN A 136 -6.50 -5.71 -13.36
CA GLN A 136 -7.88 -6.12 -13.11
C GLN A 136 -8.86 -5.05 -13.58
N PRO A 137 -9.88 -5.40 -14.40
CA PRO A 137 -10.93 -4.46 -14.74
C PRO A 137 -11.66 -3.99 -13.48
N PHE A 138 -12.02 -2.71 -13.43
CA PHE A 138 -12.90 -2.18 -12.40
C PHE A 138 -14.31 -2.73 -12.63
N ILE A 139 -14.77 -3.61 -11.74
CA ILE A 139 -16.19 -3.94 -11.64
C ILE A 139 -16.72 -3.06 -10.52
N ALA A 140 -17.40 -1.97 -10.87
CA ALA A 140 -18.22 -1.25 -9.91
C ALA A 140 -19.20 -2.25 -9.30
N ALA A 141 -19.17 -2.43 -7.98
CA ALA A 141 -20.28 -3.10 -7.32
C ALA A 141 -21.53 -2.26 -7.60
N ASP A 142 -22.48 -2.82 -8.35
CA ASP A 142 -23.77 -2.19 -8.64
C ASP A 142 -24.38 -1.69 -7.32
N ALA A 143 -24.60 -0.39 -7.23
CA ALA A 143 -25.48 0.22 -6.25
C ALA A 143 -26.95 -0.12 -6.61
N SER A 144 -27.29 -1.41 -6.59
CA SER A 144 -28.67 -1.90 -6.71
C SER A 144 -29.08 -2.51 -5.37
N GLY A 145 -29.38 -1.65 -4.42
CA GLY A 145 -29.89 -1.99 -3.10
C GLY A 145 -30.92 -0.99 -2.58
N ALA A 146 -31.70 -0.37 -3.48
CA ALA A 146 -32.92 0.30 -3.10
C ALA A 146 -34.05 -0.74 -3.00
N ARG A 147 -34.45 -1.08 -1.77
CA ARG A 147 -35.83 -1.46 -1.44
C ARG A 147 -36.19 -0.92 -0.06
#